data_AF-A0A7C8MUZ2-F1
#
_entry.id   AF-A0A7C8MUZ2-F1
#
_cell.length_a   1.000
_cell.length_b   1.000
_cell.length_c   1.000
_cell.angle_alpha   90.00
_cell.angle_beta   90.00
_cell.angle_gamma   90.00
#
_symmetry.space_group_name_H-M   'P 1'
#
loop_
_entity.id
_entity.type
_entity.pdbx_description
1 polymer ?
#
loop_
_entity_poly.entity_id
_entity_poly.type
_entity_poly.pdbx_seq_one_letter_code
_entity_poly.pdbx_strand_id
1 'polypeptide(L)'
;LLDGPTINIALEHGGSGLQYHHQMSSAKGMIIEDRLRQMQEQTDSKHMPFVVQFPMRALLAAAPHLSETLNAYTGSETIYCNFGNLLPVFAFEVLDWYVKALTTKDWLMFQPVQETVEKHDRWYYFYIYVAMKKLGMDSLAGQVGCLVEIFINRYGLAGDYGCFVQLLKHLSADDPLLPLLAKRYVEMSLGGAMSMLAELFKHLDKDFPHFGVVVREV
;
A
#
# COMPACT_ATOMS: atom_id res chain seq x y z
N LEU A 1 -0.09 -11.93 -22.31
CA LEU A 1 0.39 -11.83 -20.91
C LEU A 1 -0.43 -12.69 -19.96
N LEU A 2 -1.73 -12.88 -20.22
CA LEU A 2 -2.61 -13.69 -19.38
C LEU A 2 -2.53 -15.21 -19.68
N ASP A 3 -2.08 -15.60 -20.87
CA ASP A 3 -1.91 -17.01 -21.24
C ASP A 3 -0.61 -17.61 -20.69
N GLY A 4 -0.66 -18.89 -20.33
CA GLY A 4 0.49 -19.70 -19.93
C GLY A 4 0.44 -20.15 -18.46
N PRO A 5 1.59 -20.47 -17.85
CA PRO A 5 1.62 -20.96 -16.48
C PRO A 5 1.21 -19.88 -15.48
N THR A 6 0.59 -20.34 -14.40
CA THR A 6 0.26 -19.53 -13.23
C THR A 6 1.30 -19.75 -12.13
N ILE A 7 1.41 -18.78 -11.24
CA ILE A 7 2.22 -18.85 -10.03
C ILE A 7 1.34 -18.54 -8.82
N ASN A 8 1.60 -19.21 -7.70
CA ASN A 8 0.96 -18.90 -6.43
C ASN A 8 1.65 -17.69 -5.79
N ILE A 9 0.85 -16.77 -5.27
CA ILE A 9 1.30 -15.64 -4.45
C ILE A 9 0.67 -15.83 -3.08
N ALA A 10 1.50 -16.09 -2.07
CA ALA A 10 1.10 -16.22 -0.67
C ALA A 10 1.25 -14.87 0.04
N LEU A 11 0.13 -14.32 0.49
CA LEU A 11 0.02 -13.00 1.11
C LEU A 11 -0.06 -13.15 2.63
N GLU A 12 1.01 -12.81 3.32
CA GLU A 12 1.13 -12.91 4.77
C GLU A 12 0.76 -11.59 5.45
N HIS A 13 -0.13 -11.63 6.44
CA HIS A 13 -0.62 -10.44 7.14
C HIS A 13 -0.74 -10.67 8.66
N GLY A 14 -0.61 -9.63 9.47
CA GLY A 14 -0.51 -9.70 10.93
C GLY A 14 -0.93 -8.42 11.67
N GLY A 15 -1.83 -7.63 11.08
CA GLY A 15 -2.35 -6.39 11.64
C GLY A 15 -3.37 -6.59 12.76
N SER A 16 -3.52 -5.59 13.62
CA SER A 16 -4.51 -5.58 14.71
C SER A 16 -5.94 -5.29 14.22
N GLY A 17 -6.94 -5.66 15.03
CA GLY A 17 -8.35 -5.39 14.72
C GLY A 17 -8.67 -3.90 14.47
N LEU A 18 -8.03 -2.97 15.20
CA LEU A 18 -8.18 -1.53 14.95
C LEU A 18 -7.62 -1.13 13.57
N GLN A 19 -6.48 -1.69 13.16
CA GLN A 19 -5.89 -1.43 11.86
C GLN A 19 -6.75 -1.98 10.72
N TYR A 20 -7.34 -3.15 10.91
CA TYR A 20 -8.25 -3.76 9.93
C TYR A 20 -9.57 -3.02 9.85
N HIS A 21 -10.12 -2.58 10.97
CA HIS A 21 -11.32 -1.75 10.97
C HIS A 21 -11.12 -0.44 10.18
N HIS A 22 -9.98 0.23 10.39
CA HIS A 22 -9.63 1.43 9.62
C HIS A 22 -9.54 1.13 8.11
N GLN A 23 -8.82 0.08 7.74
CA GLN A 23 -8.69 -0.35 6.34
C GLN A 23 -10.03 -0.69 5.68
N MET A 24 -10.89 -1.42 6.38
CA MET A 24 -12.24 -1.76 5.90
C MET A 24 -13.12 -0.52 5.75
N SER A 25 -13.06 0.40 6.72
CA SER A 25 -13.77 1.67 6.65
C SER A 25 -13.33 2.46 5.41
N SER A 26 -12.01 2.50 5.15
CA SER A 26 -11.48 3.21 3.99
C SER A 26 -11.79 2.56 2.65
N ALA A 27 -11.96 1.23 2.62
CA ALA A 27 -12.34 0.53 1.40
C ALA A 27 -13.86 0.55 1.13
N LYS A 28 -14.68 0.92 2.13
CA LYS A 28 -16.14 0.88 2.01
C LYS A 28 -16.63 1.83 0.92
N GLY A 29 -17.36 1.29 -0.06
CA GLY A 29 -17.85 2.05 -1.22
C GLY A 29 -16.78 2.30 -2.30
N MET A 30 -15.54 1.87 -2.07
CA MET A 30 -14.44 1.92 -3.04
C MET A 30 -14.25 0.58 -3.78
N ILE A 31 -14.56 -0.52 -3.10
CA ILE A 31 -14.43 -1.89 -3.63
C ILE A 31 -15.80 -2.53 -3.84
N ILE A 32 -15.84 -3.59 -4.65
CA ILE A 32 -17.05 -4.39 -4.85
C ILE A 32 -17.44 -5.17 -3.59
N GLU A 33 -18.71 -5.52 -3.45
CA GLU A 33 -19.26 -6.20 -2.25
C GLU A 33 -18.54 -7.51 -1.93
N ASP A 34 -18.15 -8.29 -2.94
CA ASP A 34 -17.43 -9.55 -2.71
C ASP A 34 -16.04 -9.33 -2.07
N ARG A 35 -15.35 -8.26 -2.46
CA ARG A 35 -14.04 -7.90 -1.89
C ARG A 35 -14.20 -7.37 -0.47
N LEU A 36 -15.30 -6.68 -0.17
CA LEU A 36 -15.64 -6.28 1.19
C LEU A 36 -15.93 -7.49 2.09
N ARG A 37 -16.66 -8.50 1.59
CA ARG A 37 -16.86 -9.78 2.28
C ARG A 37 -15.52 -10.46 2.58
N GLN A 38 -14.62 -10.52 1.60
CA GLN A 38 -13.30 -11.12 1.78
C GLN A 38 -12.43 -10.37 2.79
N MET A 39 -12.54 -9.03 2.90
CA MET A 39 -11.84 -8.28 3.96
C MET A 39 -12.29 -8.70 5.35
N GLN A 40 -13.59 -8.95 5.53
CA GLN A 40 -14.12 -9.46 6.79
C GLN A 40 -13.57 -10.86 7.09
N GLU A 41 -13.59 -11.76 6.10
CA GLU A 41 -13.04 -13.12 6.25
C GLU A 41 -11.55 -13.12 6.59
N GLN A 42 -10.78 -12.22 5.98
CA GLN A 42 -9.35 -12.04 6.28
C GLN A 42 -9.11 -11.50 7.68
N THR A 43 -9.99 -10.63 8.17
CA THR A 43 -9.91 -10.12 9.55
C THR A 43 -10.14 -11.24 10.57
N ASP A 44 -11.02 -12.19 10.24
CA ASP A 44 -11.41 -13.31 11.11
C ASP A 44 -10.49 -14.54 10.98
N SER A 45 -9.56 -14.56 10.01
CA SER A 45 -8.76 -15.72 9.61
C SER A 45 -7.64 -16.14 10.57
N LYS A 46 -7.46 -15.43 11.69
CA LYS A 46 -6.31 -15.59 12.60
C LYS A 46 -4.94 -15.47 11.89
N HIS A 47 -4.82 -14.57 10.92
CA HIS A 47 -3.56 -14.26 10.22
C HIS A 47 -3.00 -15.40 9.35
N MET A 48 -3.86 -16.32 8.89
CA MET A 48 -3.44 -17.34 7.94
C MET A 48 -3.09 -16.72 6.57
N PRO A 49 -1.99 -17.14 5.91
CA PRO A 49 -1.64 -16.61 4.59
C PRO A 49 -2.73 -16.89 3.56
N PHE A 50 -2.99 -15.92 2.69
CA PHE A 50 -3.93 -16.07 1.58
C PHE A 50 -3.16 -16.35 0.29
N VAL A 51 -3.50 -17.45 -0.38
CA VAL A 51 -2.83 -17.86 -1.62
C VAL A 51 -3.72 -17.55 -2.81
N VAL A 52 -3.16 -16.85 -3.80
CA VAL A 52 -3.82 -16.57 -5.08
C VAL A 52 -2.97 -17.05 -6.24
N GLN A 53 -3.61 -17.63 -7.26
CA GLN A 53 -2.95 -17.96 -8.51
C GLN A 53 -3.00 -16.78 -9.47
N PHE A 54 -1.85 -16.45 -10.05
CA PHE A 54 -1.72 -15.33 -10.97
C PHE A 54 -0.92 -15.70 -12.23
N PRO A 55 -1.26 -15.17 -13.43
CA PRO A 55 -0.48 -15.45 -14.64
C PRO A 55 0.98 -14.99 -14.49
N MET A 56 1.92 -15.92 -14.58
CA MET A 56 3.34 -15.67 -14.30
C MET A 56 3.91 -14.58 -15.22
N ARG A 57 3.55 -14.61 -16.50
CA ARG A 57 4.02 -13.61 -17.48
C ARG A 57 3.49 -12.21 -17.19
N ALA A 58 2.26 -12.10 -16.71
CA ALA A 58 1.70 -10.82 -16.28
C ALA A 58 2.45 -10.30 -15.05
N LEU A 59 2.66 -11.16 -14.03
CA LEU A 59 3.42 -10.78 -12.84
C LEU A 59 4.82 -10.27 -13.20
N LEU A 60 5.55 -11.00 -14.04
CA LEU A 60 6.90 -10.62 -14.45
C LEU A 60 6.94 -9.34 -15.29
N ALA A 61 5.88 -9.04 -16.03
CA ALA A 61 5.77 -7.77 -16.76
C ALA A 61 5.56 -6.59 -15.80
N ALA A 62 4.82 -6.78 -14.69
CA ALA A 62 4.57 -5.75 -13.69
C ALA A 62 5.70 -5.62 -12.65
N ALA A 63 6.37 -6.73 -12.33
CA ALA A 63 7.42 -6.84 -11.31
C ALA A 63 8.67 -7.56 -11.87
N PRO A 64 9.45 -6.91 -12.77
CA PRO A 64 10.54 -7.57 -13.49
C PRO A 64 11.64 -8.14 -12.59
N HIS A 65 11.88 -7.55 -11.42
CA HIS A 65 12.91 -8.04 -10.48
C HIS A 65 12.60 -9.44 -9.93
N LEU A 66 11.34 -9.86 -9.94
CA LEU A 66 10.96 -11.23 -9.55
C LEU A 66 11.46 -12.28 -10.55
N SER A 67 11.88 -11.88 -11.76
CA SER A 67 12.43 -12.79 -12.77
C SER A 67 13.65 -13.53 -12.24
N GLU A 68 14.57 -12.83 -11.57
CA GLU A 68 15.79 -13.45 -11.01
C GLU A 68 15.44 -14.48 -9.93
N THR A 69 14.48 -14.15 -9.07
CA THR A 69 13.98 -15.05 -8.02
C THR A 69 13.34 -16.29 -8.64
N LEU A 70 12.46 -16.13 -9.63
CA LEU A 70 11.77 -17.26 -10.25
C LEU A 70 12.68 -18.15 -11.09
N ASN A 71 13.71 -17.57 -11.72
CA ASN A 71 14.70 -18.35 -12.48
C ASN A 71 15.64 -19.13 -11.55
N ALA A 72 15.89 -18.64 -10.34
CA ALA A 72 16.74 -19.31 -9.35
C ALA A 72 16.03 -20.49 -8.65
N TYR A 73 14.71 -20.43 -8.48
CA TYR A 73 13.92 -21.48 -7.82
C TYR A 73 13.19 -22.35 -8.85
N THR A 74 13.88 -23.32 -9.43
CA THR A 74 13.36 -24.28 -10.43
C THR A 74 12.31 -25.29 -9.90
N GLY A 75 11.62 -24.98 -8.80
CA GLY A 75 10.60 -25.87 -8.22
C GLY A 75 9.64 -25.23 -7.20
N SER A 76 9.77 -23.94 -6.87
CA SER A 76 8.78 -23.25 -6.04
C SER A 76 7.79 -22.51 -6.93
N GLU A 77 6.58 -23.05 -7.04
CA GLU A 77 5.45 -22.37 -7.67
C GLU A 77 4.86 -21.26 -6.78
N THR A 78 5.51 -20.90 -5.66
CA THR A 78 4.97 -19.93 -4.70
C THR A 78 5.94 -18.80 -4.39
N ILE A 79 5.47 -17.57 -4.55
CA ILE A 79 6.11 -16.34 -4.05
C ILE A 79 5.44 -15.95 -2.75
N TYR A 80 6.23 -15.66 -1.72
CA TYR A 80 5.73 -15.14 -0.45
C TYR A 80 5.88 -13.62 -0.42
N CYS A 81 4.78 -12.93 -0.15
CA CYS A 81 4.74 -11.47 -0.01
C CYS A 81 4.30 -11.12 1.41
N ASN A 82 5.18 -10.45 2.16
CA ASN A 82 4.86 -9.96 3.49
C ASN A 82 4.10 -8.63 3.40
N PHE A 83 2.80 -8.67 3.67
CA PHE A 83 1.91 -7.52 3.70
C PHE A 83 1.88 -6.82 5.07
N GLY A 84 2.52 -7.40 6.09
CA GLY A 84 2.60 -6.83 7.42
C GLY A 84 1.21 -6.54 7.97
N ASN A 85 0.90 -5.27 8.21
CA ASN A 85 -0.39 -4.87 8.77
C ASN A 85 -1.48 -4.61 7.72
N LEU A 86 -1.19 -4.82 6.44
CA LEU A 86 -2.12 -4.59 5.33
C LEU A 86 -2.98 -5.83 5.07
N LEU A 87 -4.28 -5.64 4.80
CA LEU A 87 -5.19 -6.73 4.43
C LEU A 87 -4.87 -7.24 3.01
N PRO A 88 -4.83 -8.57 2.80
CA PRO A 88 -4.60 -9.16 1.48
C PRO A 88 -5.58 -8.72 0.38
N VAL A 89 -6.81 -8.28 0.69
CA VAL A 89 -7.76 -7.78 -0.32
C VAL A 89 -7.18 -6.63 -1.14
N PHE A 90 -6.34 -5.75 -0.57
CA PHE A 90 -5.74 -4.68 -1.38
C PHE A 90 -4.82 -5.24 -2.49
N ALA A 91 -4.19 -6.40 -2.27
CA ALA A 91 -3.47 -7.11 -3.32
C ALA A 91 -4.44 -7.61 -4.40
N PHE A 92 -5.58 -8.18 -3.98
CA PHE A 92 -6.59 -8.68 -4.92
C PHE A 92 -7.15 -7.57 -5.80
N GLU A 93 -7.42 -6.39 -5.24
CA GLU A 93 -7.83 -5.21 -6.03
C GLU A 93 -6.79 -4.84 -7.09
N VAL A 94 -5.51 -4.84 -6.73
CA VAL A 94 -4.41 -4.55 -7.67
C VAL A 94 -4.33 -5.61 -8.77
N LEU A 95 -4.39 -6.89 -8.39
CA LEU A 95 -4.28 -8.00 -9.34
C LEU A 95 -5.48 -8.06 -10.28
N ASP A 96 -6.70 -7.88 -9.79
CA ASP A 96 -7.92 -7.82 -10.59
C ASP A 96 -7.88 -6.66 -11.58
N TRP A 97 -7.52 -5.47 -11.09
CA TRP A 97 -7.37 -4.28 -11.92
C TRP A 97 -6.36 -4.53 -13.04
N TYR A 98 -5.21 -5.12 -12.71
CA TYR A 98 -4.16 -5.37 -13.70
C TYR A 98 -4.60 -6.41 -14.74
N VAL A 99 -5.27 -7.49 -14.33
CA VAL A 99 -5.86 -8.47 -15.26
C VAL A 99 -6.91 -7.82 -16.16
N LYS A 100 -7.77 -6.98 -15.60
CA LYS A 100 -8.78 -6.25 -16.37
C LYS A 100 -8.13 -5.35 -17.42
N ALA A 101 -7.14 -4.54 -17.04
CA ALA A 101 -6.41 -3.66 -17.96
C ALA A 101 -5.73 -4.45 -19.09
N LEU A 102 -5.11 -5.59 -18.77
CA LEU A 102 -4.51 -6.48 -19.77
C LEU A 102 -5.56 -7.10 -20.71
N THR A 103 -6.75 -7.41 -20.20
CA THR A 103 -7.83 -8.02 -20.97
C THR A 103 -8.48 -7.02 -21.92
N THR A 104 -8.78 -5.81 -21.42
CA THR A 104 -9.44 -4.76 -22.21
C THR A 104 -8.49 -4.04 -23.15
N LYS A 105 -7.17 -4.20 -22.95
CA LYS A 105 -6.13 -3.40 -23.61
C LYS A 105 -6.30 -1.90 -23.38
N ASP A 106 -6.98 -1.55 -22.29
CA ASP A 106 -7.23 -0.18 -21.89
C ASP A 106 -6.51 0.07 -20.56
N TRP A 107 -5.57 1.01 -20.57
CA TRP A 107 -4.79 1.33 -19.39
C TRP A 107 -5.57 2.28 -18.51
N LEU A 108 -6.44 1.70 -17.69
CA LEU A 108 -7.20 2.44 -16.70
C LEU A 108 -6.27 2.80 -15.54
N MET A 109 -5.98 4.09 -15.36
CA MET A 109 -5.22 4.53 -14.19
C MET A 109 -5.95 4.13 -12.90
N PHE A 110 -5.22 3.68 -11.89
CA PHE A 110 -5.78 3.45 -10.54
C PHE A 110 -5.96 4.82 -9.83
N GLN A 111 -6.82 5.67 -10.41
CA GLN A 111 -7.03 7.05 -9.98
C GLN A 111 -8.53 7.33 -9.83
N PRO A 112 -8.92 8.19 -8.86
CA PRO A 112 -10.28 8.69 -8.79
C PRO A 112 -10.60 9.49 -10.05
N VAL A 113 -11.86 9.48 -10.49
CA VAL A 113 -12.32 10.43 -11.49
C VAL A 113 -12.16 11.84 -10.88
N GLN A 114 -11.44 12.75 -11.55
CA GLN A 114 -10.96 14.02 -10.97
C GLN A 114 -12.04 14.83 -10.22
N GLU A 115 -13.31 14.74 -10.63
CA GLU A 115 -14.46 15.41 -10.01
C GLU A 115 -14.88 14.86 -8.63
N THR A 116 -14.23 13.82 -8.14
CA THR A 116 -14.70 13.05 -6.96
C THR A 116 -13.63 12.81 -5.89
N VAL A 117 -12.46 13.45 -6.01
CA VAL A 117 -11.34 13.31 -5.04
C VAL A 117 -11.77 13.61 -3.60
N GLU A 118 -12.69 14.53 -3.38
CA GLU A 118 -13.24 14.83 -2.06
C GLU A 118 -14.21 13.76 -1.53
N LYS A 119 -14.81 12.96 -2.42
CA LYS A 119 -15.78 11.91 -2.10
C LYS A 119 -15.14 10.54 -1.86
N HIS A 120 -13.90 10.35 -2.31
CA HIS A 120 -13.17 9.09 -2.16
C HIS A 120 -12.27 9.10 -0.93
N ASP A 121 -12.19 7.97 -0.24
CA ASP A 121 -11.28 7.83 0.90
C ASP A 121 -9.83 7.78 0.42
N ARG A 122 -9.03 8.75 0.86
CA ARG A 122 -7.62 8.92 0.49
C ARG A 122 -6.76 7.77 1.00
N TRP A 123 -7.14 7.16 2.12
CA TRP A 123 -6.46 6.01 2.70
C TRP A 123 -6.58 4.77 1.82
N TYR A 124 -7.68 4.62 1.08
CA TYR A 124 -7.83 3.51 0.12
C TYR A 124 -6.68 3.50 -0.90
N TYR A 125 -6.41 4.65 -1.52
CA TYR A 125 -5.34 4.77 -2.51
C TYR A 125 -3.95 4.61 -1.90
N PHE A 126 -3.75 5.05 -0.66
CA PHE A 126 -2.52 4.75 0.08
C PHE A 126 -2.33 3.24 0.28
N TYR A 127 -3.38 2.51 0.67
CA TYR A 127 -3.31 1.05 0.83
C TYR A 127 -3.09 0.31 -0.49
N ILE A 128 -3.64 0.81 -1.59
CA ILE A 128 -3.35 0.29 -2.93
C ILE A 128 -1.90 0.56 -3.33
N TYR A 129 -1.38 1.76 -3.07
CA TYR A 129 0.03 2.08 -3.29
C TYR A 129 0.94 1.10 -2.55
N VAL A 130 0.68 0.88 -1.25
CA VAL A 130 1.43 -0.08 -0.44
C VAL A 130 1.31 -1.50 -1.01
N ALA A 131 0.11 -1.94 -1.39
CA ALA A 131 -0.09 -3.27 -1.98
C ALA A 131 0.73 -3.45 -3.27
N MET A 132 0.75 -2.45 -4.16
CA MET A 132 1.57 -2.48 -5.37
C MET A 132 3.07 -2.59 -5.05
N LYS A 133 3.55 -1.84 -4.05
CA LYS A 133 4.94 -1.93 -3.57
C LYS A 133 5.25 -3.34 -3.01
N LYS A 134 4.36 -3.91 -2.19
CA LYS A 134 4.53 -5.26 -1.62
C LYS A 134 4.48 -6.39 -2.67
N LEU A 135 3.81 -6.16 -3.79
CA LEU A 135 3.80 -7.07 -4.95
C LEU A 135 5.00 -6.86 -5.88
N GLY A 136 5.88 -5.90 -5.59
CA GLY A 136 7.03 -5.58 -6.44
C GLY A 136 6.67 -4.82 -7.72
N MET A 137 5.47 -4.23 -7.79
CA MET A 137 4.99 -3.51 -8.98
C MET A 137 5.39 -2.03 -8.92
N ASP A 138 6.68 -1.73 -8.72
CA ASP A 138 7.18 -0.40 -8.39
C ASP A 138 6.82 0.69 -9.42
N SER A 139 6.89 0.34 -10.71
CA SER A 139 6.54 1.28 -11.78
C SER A 139 5.05 1.67 -11.75
N LEU A 140 4.18 0.72 -11.39
CA LEU A 140 2.74 0.95 -11.23
C LEU A 140 2.46 1.72 -9.94
N ALA A 141 3.14 1.33 -8.86
CA ALA A 141 3.07 2.02 -7.58
C ALA A 141 3.43 3.50 -7.73
N GLY A 142 4.46 3.85 -8.51
CA GLY A 142 4.85 5.24 -8.74
C GLY A 142 3.73 6.12 -9.29
N GLN A 143 2.86 5.58 -10.15
CA GLN A 143 1.70 6.32 -10.71
C GLN A 143 0.66 6.65 -9.64
N VAL A 144 0.40 5.71 -8.72
CA VAL A 144 -0.47 5.92 -7.56
C VAL A 144 0.24 6.79 -6.51
N GLY A 145 1.56 6.67 -6.40
CA GLY A 145 2.41 7.47 -5.51
C GLY A 145 2.22 8.96 -5.75
N CYS A 146 2.26 9.43 -7.00
CA CYS A 146 2.00 10.83 -7.32
C CYS A 146 0.63 11.32 -6.82
N LEU A 147 -0.40 10.46 -6.83
CA LEU A 147 -1.71 10.81 -6.27
C LEU A 147 -1.67 10.87 -4.74
N VAL A 148 -0.99 9.92 -4.08
CA VAL A 148 -0.79 9.91 -2.63
C VAL A 148 -0.03 11.16 -2.16
N GLU A 149 0.97 11.61 -2.92
CA GLU A 149 1.69 12.87 -2.64
C GLU A 149 0.75 14.07 -2.64
N ILE A 150 -0.20 14.13 -3.58
CA ILE A 150 -1.24 15.18 -3.61
C ILE A 150 -2.11 15.08 -2.36
N PHE A 151 -2.46 13.87 -1.91
CA PHE A 151 -3.27 13.67 -0.71
C PHE A 151 -2.54 14.08 0.57
N ILE A 152 -1.23 13.82 0.66
CA ILE A 152 -0.39 14.29 1.78
C ILE A 152 -0.34 15.82 1.79
N ASN A 153 -0.03 16.44 0.66
CA ASN A 153 0.24 17.88 0.59
C ASN A 153 -1.00 18.76 0.71
N ARG A 154 -2.10 18.38 0.04
CA ARG A 154 -3.28 19.24 -0.11
C ARG A 154 -4.46 18.82 0.74
N TYR A 155 -4.51 17.54 1.10
CA TYR A 155 -5.71 16.94 1.64
C TYR A 155 -5.48 16.27 3.01
N GLY A 156 -4.36 16.55 3.68
CA GLY A 156 -4.17 16.19 5.07
C GLY A 156 -4.14 14.68 5.36
N LEU A 157 -3.74 13.84 4.40
CA LEU A 157 -3.50 12.42 4.67
C LEU A 157 -2.43 12.21 5.77
N ALA A 158 -1.54 13.18 5.94
CA ALA A 158 -0.60 13.31 7.06
C ALA A 158 -0.99 14.49 7.96
N GLY A 159 -2.25 14.53 8.42
CA GLY A 159 -2.85 15.67 9.11
C GLY A 159 -2.62 15.72 10.64
N ASP A 160 -2.24 14.61 11.25
CA ASP A 160 -1.96 14.49 12.69
C ASP A 160 -0.93 13.38 12.99
N TYR A 161 -0.55 13.25 14.25
CA TYR A 161 0.39 12.22 14.72
C TYR A 161 -0.07 10.79 14.39
N GLY A 162 -1.35 10.49 14.60
CA GLY A 162 -1.91 9.16 14.35
C GLY A 162 -1.82 8.78 12.88
N CYS A 163 -2.08 9.74 12.00
CA CYS A 163 -1.92 9.61 10.55
C CYS A 163 -0.46 9.32 10.18
N PHE A 164 0.52 10.04 10.74
CA PHE A 164 1.94 9.78 10.53
C PHE A 164 2.34 8.37 10.95
N VAL A 165 2.00 7.97 12.17
CA VAL A 165 2.28 6.61 12.68
C VAL A 165 1.65 5.56 11.76
N GLN A 166 0.42 5.79 11.31
CA GLN A 166 -0.26 4.84 10.44
C GLN A 166 0.41 4.74 9.06
N LEU A 167 0.85 5.86 8.46
CA LEU A 167 1.59 5.84 7.19
C LEU A 167 2.93 5.10 7.33
N LEU A 168 3.74 5.47 8.34
CA LEU A 168 5.08 4.94 8.54
C LEU A 168 5.11 3.44 8.87
N LYS A 169 4.04 2.88 9.43
CA LYS A 169 3.89 1.43 9.65
C LYS A 169 3.90 0.60 8.36
N HIS A 170 3.64 1.22 7.21
CA HIS A 170 3.51 0.51 5.93
C HIS A 170 4.66 0.79 4.96
N LEU A 171 5.38 1.90 5.13
CA LEU A 171 6.47 2.32 4.24
C LEU A 171 7.78 1.61 4.57
N SER A 172 8.53 1.24 3.55
CA SER A 172 9.91 0.75 3.70
C SER A 172 10.89 1.93 3.82
N ALA A 173 12.10 1.67 4.29
CA ALA A 173 13.12 2.69 4.52
C ALA A 173 13.58 3.42 3.24
N ASP A 174 13.38 2.81 2.08
CA ASP A 174 13.70 3.33 0.74
C ASP A 174 12.47 3.90 0.02
N ASP A 175 11.32 4.02 0.70
CA ASP A 175 10.10 4.48 0.06
C ASP A 175 10.17 5.98 -0.32
N PRO A 176 9.84 6.35 -1.57
CA PRO A 176 9.95 7.74 -2.05
C PRO A 176 8.99 8.71 -1.37
N LEU A 177 7.99 8.24 -0.63
CA LEU A 177 7.11 9.11 0.15
C LEU A 177 7.75 9.57 1.48
N LEU A 178 8.81 8.91 1.96
CA LEU A 178 9.43 9.26 3.25
C LEU A 178 9.97 10.71 3.29
N PRO A 179 10.73 11.21 2.28
CA PRO A 179 11.19 12.60 2.29
C PRO A 179 10.03 13.61 2.28
N LEU A 180 8.94 13.29 1.59
CA LEU A 180 7.76 14.14 1.56
C LEU A 180 7.09 14.21 2.94
N LEU A 181 6.94 13.06 3.60
CA LEU A 181 6.42 12.99 4.97
C LEU A 181 7.31 13.74 5.95
N ALA A 182 8.63 13.62 5.81
CA ALA A 182 9.60 14.31 6.66
C ALA A 182 9.49 15.83 6.51
N LYS A 183 9.39 16.33 5.27
CA LYS A 183 9.13 17.75 5.01
C LYS A 183 7.83 18.23 5.62
N ARG A 184 6.74 17.48 5.40
CA ARG A 184 5.42 17.84 5.94
C ARG A 184 5.41 17.88 7.46
N TYR A 185 6.10 16.93 8.08
CA TYR A 185 6.29 16.84 9.52
C TYR A 185 6.99 18.08 10.08
N VAL A 186 8.10 18.51 9.45
CA VAL A 186 8.83 19.72 9.86
C VAL A 186 7.96 20.97 9.72
N GLU A 187 7.26 21.13 8.59
CA GLU A 187 6.34 22.25 8.35
C GLU A 187 5.24 22.36 9.43
N MET A 188 4.62 21.24 9.79
CA MET A 188 3.55 21.22 10.79
C MET A 188 4.07 21.48 12.20
N SER A 189 5.30 21.04 12.50
CA SER A 189 5.97 21.27 13.77
C SER A 189 6.32 22.76 13.96
N LEU A 190 6.87 23.39 12.91
CA LEU A 190 7.27 24.81 12.94
C LEU A 190 6.06 25.75 12.88
N GLY A 191 5.00 25.37 12.15
CA GLY A 191 3.80 26.18 11.98
C GLY A 191 2.83 26.16 13.16
N GLY A 192 3.10 25.39 14.22
CA GLY A 192 2.24 25.28 15.42
C GLY A 192 0.88 24.61 15.19
N ALA A 193 0.60 24.13 13.96
CA ALA A 193 -0.64 23.45 13.59
C ALA A 193 -0.75 22.05 14.20
N MET A 194 0.40 21.42 14.46
CA MET A 194 0.52 20.33 15.41
C MET A 194 0.99 20.93 16.73
N SER A 195 0.09 21.13 17.69
CA SER A 195 0.47 21.36 19.09
C SER A 195 1.02 20.05 19.67
N MET A 196 2.13 19.58 19.13
CA MET A 196 2.79 18.36 19.56
C MET A 196 3.62 18.71 20.79
N LEU A 197 3.26 18.08 21.91
CA LEU A 197 4.17 17.88 23.03
C LEU A 197 5.47 17.30 22.44
N ALA A 198 6.61 17.97 22.63
CA ALA A 198 7.91 17.56 22.11
C ALA A 198 8.29 16.09 22.42
N GLU A 199 7.60 15.46 23.38
CA GLU A 199 7.70 14.05 23.72
C GLU A 199 7.16 13.10 22.63
N LEU A 200 6.03 13.43 21.96
CA LEU A 200 5.47 12.59 20.90
C LEU A 200 6.41 12.49 19.69
N PHE A 201 7.19 13.53 19.42
CA PHE A 201 8.20 13.54 18.37
C PHE A 201 9.41 12.65 18.68
N LYS A 202 9.84 12.57 19.95
CA LYS A 202 10.88 11.62 20.36
C LYS A 202 10.45 10.17 20.19
N HIS A 203 9.14 9.89 20.26
CA HIS A 203 8.61 8.55 20.03
C HIS A 203 8.66 8.13 18.55
N LEU A 204 8.43 9.04 17.60
CA LEU A 204 8.49 8.70 16.17
C LEU A 204 9.89 8.29 15.72
N ASP A 205 10.93 9.02 16.13
CA ASP A 205 12.32 8.64 15.83
C ASP A 205 12.70 7.28 16.43
N LYS A 206 12.13 6.95 17.60
CA LYS A 206 12.38 5.68 18.28
C LYS A 206 11.65 4.52 17.59
N ASP A 207 10.40 4.73 17.21
CA ASP A 207 9.53 3.69 16.66
C ASP A 207 9.76 3.50 15.15
N PHE A 208 10.23 4.55 14.46
CA PHE A 208 10.51 4.58 13.02
C PHE A 208 11.89 5.23 12.76
N PRO A 209 12.99 4.54 13.10
CA PRO A 209 14.34 5.10 12.99
C PRO A 209 14.72 5.49 11.55
N HIS A 210 14.21 4.75 10.55
CA HIS A 210 14.42 5.08 9.14
C HIS A 210 13.82 6.45 8.78
N PHE A 211 12.67 6.79 9.34
CA PHE A 211 12.06 8.11 9.15
C PHE A 211 12.85 9.20 9.86
N GLY A 212 13.31 8.95 11.08
CA GLY A 212 14.11 9.92 11.83
C GLY A 212 15.45 10.27 11.17
N VAL A 213 16.06 9.35 10.42
CA VAL A 213 17.23 9.65 9.57
C VAL A 213 16.84 10.67 8.49
N VAL A 214 15.76 10.42 7.75
CA VAL A 214 15.29 11.31 6.69
C VAL A 214 14.91 12.69 7.22
N VAL A 215 14.25 12.77 8.39
CA VAL A 215 13.89 14.05 9.03
C VAL A 215 15.12 14.90 9.36
N ARG A 216 16.24 14.29 9.76
CA ARG A 216 17.49 15.02 10.04
C ARG A 216 18.18 15.57 8.79
N GLU A 217 17.81 15.10 7.62
CA GLU A 217 18.36 15.52 6.32
C GLU A 217 17.52 16.62 5.64
N VAL A 218 16.32 16.90 6.16
CA VAL A 218 15.40 17.95 5.69
C VAL A 218 15.66 19.27 6.41
#